data_AF-A0A7C5YG42-F1
#
_entry.id   AF-A0A7C5YG42-F1
#
_cell.length_a   1.000
_cell.length_b   1.000
_cell.length_c   1.000
_cell.angle_alpha   90.00
_cell.angle_beta   90.00
_cell.angle_gamma   90.00
#
_symmetry.space_group_name_H-M   'P 1'
#
loop_
_entity.id
_entity.type
_entity.pdbx_description
1 polymer ?
#
loop_
_entity_poly.entity_id
_entity_poly.type
_entity_poly.pdbx_seq_one_letter_code
_entity_poly.pdbx_strand_id
1 'polypeptide(L)' 'MSLKRKPIVQPPVKVRGRVIIHEERCKGCGFCIEFCPKGVLAASPKFNSKGY' A
#
# COMPACT_ATOMS: atom_id res chain seq x y z
N MET A 1 32.45 12.83 14.70
CA MET A 1 31.40 12.39 15.65
C MET A 1 30.17 11.93 14.88
N SER A 2 29.89 10.63 14.83
CA SER A 2 28.76 10.06 14.07
C SER A 2 27.48 10.17 14.91
N LEU A 3 26.59 11.10 14.55
CA LEU A 3 25.24 11.21 15.10
C LEU A 3 24.38 10.06 14.54
N LYS A 4 24.53 8.86 15.09
CA LYS A 4 23.65 7.73 14.76
C LYS A 4 22.27 7.99 15.36
N ARG A 5 21.36 8.54 14.57
CA ARG A 5 19.95 8.70 14.95
C ARG A 5 19.35 7.32 15.19
N LYS A 6 18.90 7.05 16.40
CA LYS A 6 18.06 5.88 16.69
C LYS A 6 16.69 6.10 16.04
N PRO A 7 16.16 5.13 15.28
CA PRO A 7 14.78 5.19 14.81
C PRO A 7 13.83 5.31 16.01
N ILE A 8 12.92 6.29 15.94
CA ILE A 8 11.88 6.50 16.97
C ILE A 8 10.85 5.35 16.93
N VAL A 9 10.78 4.63 15.82
CA VAL A 9 9.83 3.55 15.60
C VAL A 9 10.44 2.19 15.93
N GLN A 10 9.70 1.41 16.71
CA GLN A 10 10.03 0.02 16.98
C GLN A 10 9.94 -0.79 15.67
N PRO A 11 10.79 -1.81 15.48
CA PRO A 11 10.72 -2.65 14.30
C PRO A 11 9.34 -3.32 14.23
N PRO A 12 8.70 -3.38 13.05
CA PRO A 12 7.35 -3.90 12.93
C PRO A 12 7.32 -5.39 13.28
N VAL A 13 6.38 -5.78 14.15
CA VAL A 13 6.07 -7.19 14.42
C VAL A 13 5.52 -7.82 13.13
N LYS A 14 6.14 -8.90 12.67
CA LYS A 14 5.81 -9.54 11.40
C LYS A 14 4.50 -10.35 11.53
N VAL A 15 3.38 -9.74 11.15
CA VAL A 15 2.06 -10.40 11.10
C VAL A 15 1.68 -10.80 9.67
N ARG A 16 0.93 -11.91 9.51
CA ARG A 16 0.29 -12.25 8.24
C ARG A 16 -1.09 -11.58 8.18
N GLY A 17 -1.12 -10.31 7.77
CA GLY A 17 -2.36 -9.56 7.58
C GLY A 17 -3.14 -9.96 6.32
N ARG A 18 -4.37 -9.44 6.20
CA ARG A 18 -5.18 -9.51 4.98
C ARG A 18 -5.26 -8.13 4.35
N VAL A 19 -4.97 -8.03 3.06
CA VAL A 19 -5.13 -6.79 2.29
C VAL A 19 -6.58 -6.73 1.78
N ILE A 20 -7.25 -5.61 2.01
CA ILE A 20 -8.60 -5.33 1.52
C ILE A 20 -8.55 -4.03 0.74
N ILE A 21 -9.03 -4.04 -0.50
CA ILE A 21 -9.16 -2.85 -1.34
C ILE A 21 -10.60 -2.38 -1.25
N HIS A 22 -10.80 -1.14 -0.81
CA HIS A 22 -12.11 -0.49 -0.86
C HIS A 22 -12.24 0.24 -2.20
N GLU A 23 -12.86 -0.40 -3.20
CA GLU A 23 -12.95 0.10 -4.58
C GLU A 23 -13.59 1.51 -4.67
N GLU A 24 -14.61 1.78 -3.86
CA GLU A 24 -15.26 3.11 -3.76
C GLU A 24 -14.35 4.23 -3.22
N ARG A 25 -13.19 3.88 -2.66
CA ARG A 25 -12.17 4.84 -2.20
C ARG A 25 -10.92 4.84 -3.09
N CYS A 26 -10.83 3.92 -4.05
CA CYS A 26 -9.74 3.87 -4.99
C CYS A 26 -9.76 5.12 -5.87
N LYS A 27 -8.58 5.66 -6.16
CA LYS A 27 -8.37 6.81 -7.06
C LYS A 27 -7.63 6.43 -8.35
N GLY A 28 -7.38 5.15 -8.57
CA GLY A 28 -6.61 4.67 -9.72
C GLY A 28 -5.12 5.06 -9.73
N CYS A 29 -4.52 5.42 -8.59
CA CYS A 29 -3.16 5.99 -8.56
C CYS A 29 -2.02 5.00 -8.85
N GLY A 30 -2.27 3.69 -8.85
CA GLY A 30 -1.27 2.67 -9.20
C GLY A 30 -0.19 2.35 -8.15
N PHE A 31 -0.02 3.16 -7.10
CA PHE A 31 1.05 2.92 -6.10
C PHE A 31 0.99 1.55 -5.44
N CYS A 32 -0.21 1.03 -5.18
CA CYS A 32 -0.34 -0.30 -4.62
C CYS A 32 0.19 -1.39 -5.57
N ILE A 33 0.09 -1.21 -6.88
CA ILE A 33 0.59 -2.13 -7.89
C ILE A 33 2.12 -2.03 -7.96
N GLU A 34 2.64 -0.81 -8.15
CA GLU A 34 4.06 -0.56 -8.36
C GLU A 34 4.93 -1.00 -7.15
N PHE A 35 4.45 -0.75 -5.94
CA PHE A 35 5.18 -1.09 -4.72
C PHE A 35 4.78 -2.43 -4.11
N CYS A 36 3.96 -3.25 -4.78
CA CYS A 36 3.62 -4.56 -4.26
C CYS A 36 4.83 -5.50 -4.37
N PRO A 37 5.46 -5.94 -3.26
CA PRO A 37 6.61 -6.84 -3.33
C PRO A 37 6.24 -8.25 -3.82
N LYS A 38 4.94 -8.53 -3.92
CA LYS A 38 4.41 -9.81 -4.41
C LYS A 38 3.91 -9.73 -5.85
N GLY A 39 3.73 -8.54 -6.42
CA GLY A 39 3.24 -8.36 -7.78
C GLY A 39 1.85 -8.95 -8.03
N VAL A 40 0.98 -9.01 -7.00
CA VAL A 40 -0.34 -9.68 -7.07
C VAL A 40 -1.51 -8.73 -7.31
N LEU A 41 -1.24 -7.45 -7.57
CA LEU A 41 -2.26 -6.41 -7.73
C LEU A 41 -2.29 -5.92 -9.17
N ALA A 42 -3.48 -5.51 -9.64
CA ALA A 42 -3.71 -4.99 -10.97
C ALA A 42 -4.72 -3.84 -10.96
N ALA A 43 -4.75 -3.05 -12.03
CA ALA A 43 -5.74 -1.99 -12.19
C ALA A 43 -7.14 -2.57 -12.41
N SER A 44 -8.16 -1.90 -11.87
CA SER A 44 -9.55 -2.25 -12.12
C SER A 44 -9.93 -1.91 -13.57
N PRO A 45 -10.72 -2.74 -14.26
CA PRO A 45 -11.27 -2.42 -15.57
C PRO A 45 -12.50 -1.49 -15.50
N LYS A 46 -12.94 -1.10 -14.30
CA LYS A 46 -14.15 -0.30 -14.06
C LYS A 46 -13.83 0.88 -13.18
N PHE A 47 -14.56 1.97 -13.42
CA PHE A 47 -14.61 3.11 -12.53
C PHE A 47 -15.60 2.88 -11.38
N ASN A 48 -15.34 3.46 -10.21
CA ASN A 48 -16.27 3.50 -9.08
C ASN A 48 -17.37 4.56 -9.27
N SER A 49 -18.25 4.71 -8.27
CA SER A 49 -19.38 5.66 -8.33
C SER A 49 -19.00 7.13 -8.55
N LYS A 50 -17.72 7.49 -8.35
CA LYS A 50 -17.18 8.84 -8.52
C LYS A 50 -16.41 9.03 -9.83
N GLY A 51 -16.30 7.98 -10.65
CA GLY A 51 -15.58 8.02 -11.92
C GLY A 51 -14.06 7.81 -11.81
N TYR A 52 -13.57 7.25 -10.70
CA TYR A 52 -12.16 6.85 -10.51
C TYR A 52 -11.92 5.37 -10.73
#